data_AF-A0A6A3PSB2-F1
#
_entry.id   AF-A0A6A3PSB2-F1
#
_cell.length_a   1.000
_cell.length_b   1.000
_cell.length_c   1.000
_cell.angle_alpha   90.00
_cell.angle_beta   90.00
_cell.angle_gamma   90.00
#
_symmetry.space_group_name_H-M   'P 1'
#
loop_
_entity.id
_entity.type
_entity.pdbx_description
1 polymer ?
#
loop_
_entity_poly.entity_id
_entity_poly.type
_entity_poly.pdbx_seq_one_letter_code
_entity_poly.pdbx_strand_id
1 'polypeptide(L)'
;MDDATARTKFNFTIPQLRELAAKLHLPMPCIITPERDTVPTLEALAMLCRRLKEPSTLFTVANEFGRSPAAYSRICKHTVHELFTRHKERLYFNRELVVRRIEG
;
A
#
# COMPACT_ATOMS: atom_id res chain seq x y z
N MET A 1 -6.08 -12.96 11.39
CA MET A 1 -6.43 -13.16 9.96
C MET A 1 -5.60 -14.32 9.45
N ASP A 2 -6.22 -15.30 8.79
CA ASP A 2 -5.50 -16.43 8.18
C ASP A 2 -5.05 -16.11 6.74
N ASP A 3 -4.24 -17.01 6.18
CA ASP A 3 -3.68 -16.84 4.84
C ASP A 3 -4.71 -16.91 3.71
N ALA A 4 -5.80 -17.67 3.89
CA ALA A 4 -6.88 -17.76 2.91
C ALA A 4 -7.63 -16.43 2.80
N THR A 5 -7.95 -15.83 3.94
CA THR A 5 -8.57 -14.51 4.05
C THR A 5 -7.64 -13.43 3.52
N ALA A 6 -6.36 -13.47 3.89
CA ALA A 6 -5.36 -12.52 3.40
C ALA A 6 -5.24 -12.55 1.87
N ARG A 7 -5.19 -13.74 1.28
CA ARG A 7 -5.17 -13.91 -0.19
C ARG A 7 -6.44 -13.35 -0.84
N THR A 8 -7.59 -13.61 -0.25
CA THR A 8 -8.87 -13.08 -0.74
C THR A 8 -8.96 -11.56 -0.61
N LYS A 9 -8.38 -10.93 0.42
CA LYS A 9 -8.47 -9.47 0.61
C LYS A 9 -7.34 -8.67 -0.05
N PHE A 10 -6.14 -9.23 -0.11
CA PHE A 10 -4.91 -8.50 -0.46
C PHE A 10 -4.14 -9.10 -1.64
N ASN A 11 -4.60 -10.23 -2.21
CA ASN A 11 -3.90 -11.05 -3.22
C ASN A 11 -2.64 -11.78 -2.72
N PHE A 12 -2.27 -11.63 -1.45
CA PHE A 12 -1.07 -12.21 -0.85
C PHE A 12 -1.40 -12.87 0.50
N THR A 13 -0.69 -13.94 0.84
CA THR A 13 -0.69 -14.49 2.21
C THR A 13 0.09 -13.59 3.18
N ILE A 14 -0.01 -13.83 4.48
CA ILE A 14 0.73 -13.04 5.48
C ILE A 14 2.26 -13.20 5.31
N PRO A 15 2.81 -14.42 5.09
CA PRO A 15 4.23 -14.58 4.76
C PRO A 15 4.64 -13.86 3.47
N GLN A 16 3.80 -13.91 2.43
CA GLN A 16 4.08 -13.24 1.16
C GLN A 16 4.08 -11.72 1.31
N LEU A 17 3.18 -11.15 2.11
CA LEU A 17 3.19 -9.71 2.42
C LEU A 17 4.48 -9.29 3.15
N ARG A 18 4.98 -10.14 4.05
CA ARG A 18 6.25 -9.88 4.75
C ARG A 18 7.44 -9.92 3.80
N GLU A 19 7.50 -10.93 2.93
CA GLU A 19 8.51 -11.03 1.89
C GLU A 19 8.44 -9.84 0.92
N LEU A 20 7.23 -9.45 0.52
CA LEU A 20 7.00 -8.31 -0.35
C LEU A 20 7.46 -7.00 0.30
N ALA A 21 7.15 -6.76 1.58
CA ALA A 21 7.62 -5.59 2.30
C ALA A 21 9.15 -5.50 2.33
N ALA A 22 9.82 -6.63 2.54
CA ALA A 22 11.28 -6.71 2.51
C ALA A 22 11.84 -6.44 1.10
N LYS A 23 11.31 -7.09 0.06
CA LYS A 23 11.75 -6.91 -1.34
C LYS A 23 11.47 -5.51 -1.88
N LEU A 24 10.42 -4.85 -1.39
CA LEU A 24 10.10 -3.46 -1.72
C LEU A 24 10.90 -2.46 -0.88
N HIS A 25 11.72 -2.94 0.07
CA HIS A 25 12.55 -2.13 0.96
C HIS A 25 11.73 -1.08 1.75
N LEU A 26 10.51 -1.41 2.15
CA LEU A 26 9.67 -0.51 2.93
C LEU A 26 10.29 -0.24 4.31
N PRO A 27 10.05 0.94 4.93
CA PRO A 27 10.47 1.22 6.30
C PRO A 27 10.00 0.12 7.26
N MET A 28 10.83 -0.29 8.21
CA MET A 28 10.52 -1.30 9.23
C MET A 28 10.91 -0.77 10.62
N PRO A 29 10.19 -1.13 11.70
CA PRO A 29 9.03 -2.03 11.72
C PRO A 29 7.69 -1.33 11.38
N CYS A 30 7.70 -0.01 11.28
CA CYS A 30 6.52 0.81 11.08
C CYS A 30 6.70 1.82 9.94
N ILE A 31 5.58 2.22 9.34
CA ILE A 31 5.47 3.42 8.53
C ILE A 31 4.96 4.54 9.43
N ILE A 32 5.63 5.69 9.39
CA ILE A 32 5.30 6.88 10.18
C ILE A 32 5.00 8.01 9.21
N THR A 33 3.75 8.47 9.17
CA THR A 33 3.36 9.60 8.32
C THR A 33 3.92 10.93 8.85
N PRO A 34 4.01 11.99 8.02
CA PRO A 34 4.34 13.33 8.50
C PRO A 34 3.42 13.83 9.63
N GLU A 35 2.15 13.40 9.60
CA GLU A 35 1.14 13.70 10.61
C GLU A 35 1.26 12.78 11.85
N ARG A 36 2.32 11.98 11.93
CA ARG A 36 2.66 11.06 13.03
C ARG A 36 1.69 9.91 13.24
N ASP A 37 0.94 9.51 12.22
CA ASP A 37 0.25 8.23 12.24
C ASP A 37 1.30 7.11 12.15
N THR A 38 1.37 6.29 13.20
CA THR A 38 2.25 5.12 13.25
C THR A 38 1.45 3.86 12.98
N VAL A 39 1.90 3.08 12.00
CA VAL A 39 1.24 1.84 11.59
C VAL A 39 2.29 0.76 11.30
N PRO A 40 2.08 -0.50 11.69
CA PRO A 40 2.96 -1.59 11.30
C PRO A 40 3.09 -1.65 9.77
N THR A 41 4.30 -1.83 9.27
CA THR A 41 4.56 -1.81 7.81
C THR A 41 3.71 -2.84 7.06
N LEU A 42 3.50 -4.00 7.69
CA LEU A 42 2.66 -5.06 7.12
C LEU A 42 1.19 -4.65 7.01
N GLU A 43 0.66 -3.93 8.00
CA GLU A 43 -0.70 -3.38 8.01
C GLU A 43 -0.84 -2.31 6.91
N ALA A 44 0.11 -1.40 6.83
CA ALA A 44 0.12 -0.35 5.80
C ALA A 44 0.22 -0.91 4.37
N LEU A 45 1.03 -1.96 4.16
CA LEU A 45 1.11 -2.65 2.88
C LEU A 45 -0.20 -3.39 2.57
N ALA A 46 -0.79 -4.07 3.55
CA ALA A 46 -2.08 -4.75 3.38
C ALA A 46 -3.21 -3.75 3.03
N MET A 47 -3.26 -2.58 3.68
CA MET A 47 -4.19 -1.49 3.37
C MET A 47 -4.05 -1.00 1.93
N LEU A 48 -2.81 -0.90 1.43
CA LEU A 48 -2.55 -0.53 0.04
C LEU A 48 -2.95 -1.64 -0.93
N CYS A 49 -2.55 -2.90 -0.68
CA CYS A 49 -2.94 -4.05 -1.50
C CYS A 49 -4.47 -4.21 -1.56
N ARG A 50 -5.17 -4.00 -0.45
CA ARG A 50 -6.65 -4.02 -0.37
C ARG A 50 -7.28 -3.00 -1.31
N ARG A 51 -6.70 -1.80 -1.39
CA ARG A 51 -7.15 -0.71 -2.28
C ARG A 51 -6.89 -1.00 -3.75
N LEU A 52 -5.76 -1.63 -4.04
CA LEU A 52 -5.34 -1.97 -5.40
C LEU A 52 -6.08 -3.19 -5.95
N LYS A 53 -6.58 -4.06 -5.08
CA LYS A 53 -7.32 -5.27 -5.47
C LYS A 53 -8.67 -4.94 -6.11
N GLU A 54 -9.43 -4.01 -5.54
CA GLU A 54 -10.75 -3.62 -6.05
C GLU A 54 -11.09 -2.18 -5.68
N PRO A 55 -11.87 -1.47 -6.53
CA PRO A 55 -12.39 -0.16 -6.20
C PRO A 55 -13.23 -0.21 -4.92
N SER A 56 -12.90 0.64 -3.95
CA SER A 56 -13.60 0.72 -2.67
C SER A 56 -13.51 2.13 -2.09
N THR A 57 -14.50 2.48 -1.25
CA THR A 57 -14.48 3.78 -0.56
C THR A 57 -13.34 3.82 0.46
N LEU A 58 -12.85 5.02 0.79
CA LEU A 58 -11.87 5.20 1.88
C LEU A 58 -12.42 4.64 3.19
N PHE A 59 -13.70 4.87 3.46
CA PHE A 59 -14.38 4.40 4.66
C PHE A 59 -14.39 2.88 4.77
N THR A 60 -14.72 2.17 3.69
CA THR A 60 -14.77 0.71 3.65
C THR A 60 -13.41 0.12 4.07
N VAL A 61 -12.33 0.54 3.43
CA VAL A 61 -11.00 0.01 3.74
C VAL A 61 -10.55 0.45 5.13
N ALA A 62 -10.74 1.72 5.49
CA ALA A 62 -10.34 2.20 6.82
C ALA A 62 -11.03 1.41 7.95
N ASN A 63 -12.32 1.13 7.80
CA ASN A 63 -13.11 0.37 8.77
C ASN A 63 -12.63 -1.08 8.92
N GLU A 64 -12.22 -1.74 7.83
CA GLU A 64 -11.65 -3.11 7.88
C GLU A 64 -10.39 -3.21 8.76
N PHE A 65 -9.65 -2.11 8.90
CA PHE A 65 -8.41 -2.02 9.67
C PHE A 65 -8.57 -1.24 10.99
N GLY A 66 -9.80 -0.86 11.38
CA GLY A 66 -10.05 -0.10 12.62
C GLY A 66 -9.44 1.31 12.60
N ARG A 67 -9.31 1.92 11.43
CA ARG A 67 -8.74 3.28 11.25
C ARG A 67 -9.81 4.27 10.85
N SER A 68 -9.57 5.56 11.13
CA SER A 68 -10.39 6.63 10.55
C SER A 68 -10.09 6.79 9.05
N PRO A 69 -11.04 7.25 8.23
CA PRO A 69 -10.80 7.50 6.81
C PRO A 69 -9.65 8.49 6.55
N ALA A 70 -9.50 9.49 7.43
CA ALA A 70 -8.43 10.48 7.36
C ALA A 70 -7.05 9.83 7.61
N ALA A 71 -6.92 9.01 8.66
CA ALA A 71 -5.68 8.28 8.94
C ALA A 71 -5.33 7.31 7.81
N TYR A 72 -6.33 6.54 7.33
CA TYR A 72 -6.17 5.65 6.18
C TYR A 72 -5.65 6.39 4.95
N SER A 73 -6.23 7.55 4.62
CA SER A 73 -5.82 8.36 3.47
C SER A 73 -4.35 8.77 3.57
N ARG A 74 -3.92 9.29 4.72
CA ARG A 74 -2.53 9.71 4.95
C ARG A 74 -1.55 8.55 4.90
N ILE A 75 -1.88 7.45 5.57
CA ILE A 75 -1.08 6.21 5.56
C ILE A 75 -0.95 5.70 4.13
N CYS A 76 -2.05 5.53 3.40
CA CYS A 76 -2.03 5.01 2.04
C CYS A 76 -1.21 5.91 1.10
N LYS A 77 -1.39 7.24 1.18
CA LYS A 77 -0.63 8.21 0.40
C LYS A 77 0.87 8.12 0.71
N HIS A 78 1.23 8.04 1.99
CA HIS A 78 2.62 7.98 2.40
C HIS A 78 3.26 6.64 2.02
N THR A 79 2.59 5.51 2.19
CA THR A 79 3.08 4.19 1.73
C THR A 79 3.34 4.18 0.21
N VAL A 80 2.46 4.77 -0.60
CA VAL A 80 2.69 4.91 -2.05
C VAL A 80 3.90 5.80 -2.33
N HIS A 81 4.06 6.89 -1.58
CA HIS A 81 5.22 7.76 -1.70
C HIS A 81 6.53 7.04 -1.36
N GLU A 82 6.56 6.22 -0.31
CA GLU A 82 7.73 5.42 0.06
C GLU A 82 8.12 4.43 -1.04
N LEU A 83 7.13 3.76 -1.66
CA LEU A 83 7.33 2.86 -2.79
C LEU A 83 7.87 3.59 -4.01
N PHE A 84 7.24 4.71 -4.34
CA PHE A 84 7.64 5.53 -5.47
C PHE A 84 9.08 6.04 -5.29
N THR A 85 9.41 6.62 -4.15
CA THR A 85 10.76 7.17 -3.90
C THR A 85 11.86 6.11 -4.04
N ARG A 86 11.58 4.87 -3.64
CA ARG A 86 12.53 3.74 -3.74
C ARG A 86 12.65 3.12 -5.11
N HIS A 87 11.55 3.09 -5.86
CA HIS A 87 11.47 2.35 -7.11
C HIS A 87 11.19 3.23 -8.33
N LYS A 88 11.23 4.56 -8.20
CA LYS A 88 10.96 5.52 -9.28
C LYS A 88 11.76 5.20 -10.53
N GLU A 89 13.03 4.86 -10.40
CA GLU A 89 13.88 4.52 -11.55
C GLU A 89 13.33 3.32 -12.31
N ARG A 90 12.84 2.29 -11.60
CA ARG A 90 12.21 1.08 -12.19
C ARG A 90 10.80 1.34 -12.74
N LEU A 91 10.00 2.15 -12.05
CA LEU A 91 8.64 2.50 -12.44
C LEU A 91 8.59 3.41 -13.68
N TYR A 92 9.57 4.31 -13.81
CA TYR A 92 9.67 5.25 -14.94
C TYR A 92 10.32 4.67 -16.20
N PHE A 93 10.80 3.42 -16.19
CA PHE A 93 11.27 2.78 -17.43
C PHE A 93 10.17 2.63 -18.49
N ASN A 94 8.89 2.78 -18.12
CA ASN A 94 7.79 2.78 -19.07
C ASN A 94 7.15 4.17 -19.25
N ARG A 95 7.98 5.22 -19.26
CA ARG A 95 7.55 6.62 -19.41
C ARG A 95 6.71 6.84 -20.67
N GLU A 96 7.07 6.19 -21.78
CA GLU A 96 6.30 6.27 -23.04
C GLU A 96 4.86 5.78 -22.88
N LEU A 97 4.64 4.72 -22.11
CA LEU A 97 3.32 4.12 -21.93
C LEU A 97 2.48 4.91 -20.91
N VAL A 98 3.13 5.55 -19.93
CA VAL A 98 2.49 6.52 -19.03
C VAL A 98 2.09 7.80 -19.77
N VAL A 99 2.99 8.36 -20.58
CA VAL A 99 2.72 9.56 -21.41
C VAL A 99 1.57 9.28 -22.39
N ARG A 100 1.62 8.17 -23.13
CA ARG A 100 0.54 7.76 -24.05
C ARG A 100 -0.82 7.57 -23.40
N ARG A 101 -0.90 7.27 -22.10
CA ARG A 101 -2.17 7.07 -21.38
C ARG A 101 -2.69 8.34 -20.68
N ILE A 102 -1.82 9.32 -20.45
CA ILE A 102 -2.20 10.62 -19.87
C ILE A 102 -2.62 11.59 -20.98
N GLU A 103 -2.02 11.49 -22.16
CA GLU A 103 -2.33 12.32 -23.34
C GLU A 103 -3.43 11.72 -24.24
N GLY A 104 -4.04 10.59 -23.83
CA GLY A 104 -5.09 9.90 -24.55
C GLY A 104 -6.50 10.36 -24.16
#